data_AF-A0A0Q9TN93-F1
#
_entry.id   AF-A0A0Q9TN93-F1
#
_cell.length_a   1.000
_cell.length_b   1.000
_cell.length_c   1.000
_cell.angle_alpha   90.00
_cell.angle_beta   90.00
_cell.angle_gamma   90.00
#
_symmetry.space_group_name_H-M   'P 1'
#
loop_
_entity.id
_entity.type
_entity.pdbx_description
1 polymer ?
#
loop_
_entity_poly.entity_id
_entity_poly.type
_entity_poly.pdbx_seq_one_letter_code
_entity_poly.pdbx_strand_id
1 'polypeptide(L)'
;MTVTGRQTVLVAELVAEYTVDRDLVDRVEAEGACQAVLDVVLPRVETAWIDAISDQRDLPAAARATQAALVHVGLPQGCGDSGFGIELDVRQPKHVSLLRAFASWSIGVELYDASMRWVAYFSDTGSSLSFNVTDAEAAAVRASLGRLSMIPISELKARRR
;
A
#
# COMPACT_ATOMS: atom_id res chain seq x y z
N MET A 1 30.51 29.71 -28.20
CA MET A 1 29.26 29.42 -27.46
C MET A 1 29.49 28.14 -26.69
N THR A 2 29.62 28.22 -25.37
CA THR A 2 29.89 27.07 -24.50
C THR A 2 28.61 26.77 -23.75
N VAL A 3 27.94 25.67 -24.09
CA VAL A 3 26.73 25.19 -23.41
C VAL A 3 27.18 24.29 -22.26
N THR A 4 27.17 24.82 -21.04
CA THR A 4 27.45 24.04 -19.83
C THR A 4 26.15 23.36 -19.39
N GLY A 5 26.00 22.08 -19.74
CA GLY A 5 24.93 21.23 -19.23
C GLY A 5 25.09 21.03 -17.73
N ARG A 6 24.14 21.51 -16.93
CA ARG A 6 24.05 21.15 -15.51
C ARG A 6 23.55 19.71 -15.44
N GLN A 7 24.45 18.81 -15.09
CA GLN A 7 24.12 17.44 -14.71
C GLN A 7 23.52 17.48 -13.31
N THR A 8 22.18 17.45 -13.22
CA THR A 8 21.49 17.32 -11.94
C THR A 8 21.78 15.92 -11.40
N VAL A 9 22.69 15.85 -10.42
CA VAL A 9 22.91 14.62 -9.65
C VAL A 9 21.68 14.43 -8.78
N LEU A 10 20.80 13.52 -9.19
CA LEU A 10 19.71 13.02 -8.35
C LEU A 10 20.37 12.24 -7.19
N VAL A 11 20.52 12.91 -6.06
CA VAL A 11 20.80 12.22 -4.80
C VAL A 11 19.60 11.33 -4.54
N ALA A 12 19.78 10.00 -4.59
CA ALA A 12 18.73 9.08 -4.21
C ALA A 12 18.37 9.37 -2.75
N GLU A 13 17.13 9.82 -2.51
CA GLU A 13 16.64 10.00 -1.15
C GLU A 13 16.70 8.66 -0.42
N LEU A 14 17.24 8.68 0.80
CA LEU A 14 17.29 7.51 1.66
C LEU A 14 15.85 7.10 2.01
N VAL A 15 15.52 5.86 1.68
CA VAL A 15 14.26 5.22 2.08
C VAL A 15 14.51 4.33 3.29
N ALA A 16 13.60 4.39 4.25
CA ALA A 16 13.62 3.55 5.44
C ALA A 16 12.31 2.77 5.56
N GLU A 17 12.40 1.56 6.11
CA GLU A 17 11.29 0.64 6.27
C GLU A 17 10.62 0.84 7.64
N TYR A 18 9.32 1.12 7.63
CA TYR A 18 8.49 1.32 8.80
C TYR A 18 7.32 0.35 8.84
N THR A 19 6.75 0.19 10.03
CA THR A 19 5.51 -0.56 10.29
C THR A 19 4.73 0.13 11.40
N VAL A 20 3.43 -0.18 11.52
CA VAL A 20 2.63 0.24 12.67
C VAL A 20 3.03 -0.59 13.90
N ASP A 21 3.19 0.04 15.06
CA ASP A 21 3.75 -0.59 16.28
C ASP A 21 2.77 -1.55 17.01
N ARG A 22 1.87 -2.17 16.27
CA ARG A 22 0.98 -3.26 16.71
C ARG A 22 0.13 -3.74 15.54
N ASP A 23 -0.42 -4.93 15.69
CA ASP A 23 -1.49 -5.41 14.83
C ASP A 23 -2.76 -4.58 15.06
N LEU A 24 -3.45 -4.25 13.96
CA LEU A 24 -4.69 -3.49 13.97
C LEU A 24 -5.89 -4.43 13.98
N VAL A 25 -6.46 -4.63 15.17
CA VAL A 25 -7.65 -5.49 15.37
C VAL A 25 -8.97 -4.73 15.19
N ASP A 26 -8.96 -3.41 15.37
CA ASP A 26 -10.12 -2.56 15.11
C ASP A 26 -10.21 -2.23 13.62
N ARG A 27 -11.40 -2.43 13.03
CA ARG A 27 -11.61 -2.27 11.59
C ARG A 27 -11.49 -0.83 11.12
N VAL A 28 -11.91 0.12 11.93
CA VAL A 28 -11.84 1.55 11.60
C VAL A 28 -10.39 2.02 11.66
N GLU A 29 -9.62 1.55 12.65
CA GLU A 29 -8.18 1.80 12.71
C GLU A 29 -7.42 1.18 11.52
N ALA A 30 -7.71 -0.07 11.17
CA ALA A 30 -7.09 -0.75 10.02
C ALA A 30 -7.37 -0.01 8.70
N GLU A 31 -8.63 0.35 8.46
CA GLU A 31 -9.01 1.13 7.28
C GLU A 31 -8.34 2.51 7.26
N GLY A 32 -8.36 3.22 8.39
CA GLY A 32 -7.71 4.52 8.52
C GLY A 32 -6.20 4.46 8.28
N ALA A 33 -5.53 3.44 8.80
CA ALA A 33 -4.09 3.25 8.61
C ALA A 33 -3.75 2.96 7.13
N CYS A 34 -4.51 2.08 6.48
CA CYS A 34 -4.33 1.81 5.05
C CYS A 34 -4.51 3.08 4.21
N GLN A 35 -5.57 3.87 4.46
CA GLN A 35 -5.77 5.13 3.73
C GLN A 35 -4.65 6.14 4.01
N ALA A 36 -4.21 6.28 5.27
CA ALA A 36 -3.13 7.19 5.64
C ALA A 36 -1.82 6.86 4.91
N VAL A 37 -1.47 5.58 4.77
CA VAL A 37 -0.30 5.17 4.00
C VAL A 37 -0.52 5.41 2.51
N LEU A 38 -1.66 5.00 1.95
CA LEU A 38 -1.99 5.19 0.53
C LEU A 38 -1.94 6.67 0.12
N ASP A 39 -2.49 7.57 0.93
CA ASP A 39 -2.50 9.02 0.64
C ASP A 39 -1.10 9.60 0.44
N VAL A 40 -0.11 9.06 1.16
CA VAL A 40 1.27 9.53 1.08
C VAL A 40 2.02 8.87 -0.07
N VAL A 41 1.88 7.56 -0.25
CA VAL A 41 2.74 6.81 -1.19
C VAL A 41 2.21 6.75 -2.62
N LEU A 42 0.89 6.85 -2.82
CA LEU A 42 0.28 6.75 -4.15
C LEU A 42 0.87 7.68 -5.22
N PRO A 43 1.30 8.92 -4.93
CA PRO A 43 1.92 9.79 -5.93
C PRO A 43 3.14 9.22 -6.65
N ARG A 44 3.84 8.22 -6.08
CA ARG A 44 5.00 7.56 -6.71
C ARG A 44 4.80 6.08 -7.02
N VAL A 45 3.62 5.54 -6.77
CA VAL A 45 3.28 4.15 -7.10
C VAL A 45 2.77 4.11 -8.54
N GLU A 46 3.30 3.19 -9.34
CA GLU A 46 2.80 2.94 -10.71
C GLU A 46 1.94 1.68 -10.77
N THR A 47 2.31 0.66 -10.00
CA THR A 47 1.67 -0.65 -10.02
C THR A 47 1.29 -1.08 -8.61
N ALA A 48 0.07 -1.61 -8.48
CA ALA A 48 -0.34 -2.31 -7.27
C ALA A 48 -0.76 -3.74 -7.62
N TRP A 49 -0.37 -4.70 -6.80
CA TRP A 49 -0.91 -6.06 -6.82
C TRP A 49 -1.82 -6.22 -5.62
N ILE A 50 -3.04 -6.72 -5.85
CA ILE A 50 -4.04 -6.88 -4.80
C ILE A 50 -4.74 -8.23 -4.92
N ASP A 51 -4.94 -8.87 -3.79
CA ASP A 51 -5.80 -10.04 -3.70
C ASP A 51 -7.25 -9.59 -3.54
N ALA A 52 -8.13 -10.01 -4.45
CA ALA A 52 -9.57 -9.88 -4.32
C ALA A 52 -10.16 -10.94 -3.37
N ILE A 53 -9.48 -11.16 -2.24
CA ILE A 53 -9.80 -12.14 -1.20
C ILE A 53 -9.71 -11.44 0.16
N SER A 54 -10.62 -11.79 1.07
CA SER A 54 -10.64 -11.30 2.44
C SER A 54 -10.86 -12.45 3.41
N ASP A 55 -10.16 -12.44 4.54
CA ASP A 55 -10.43 -13.35 5.67
C ASP A 55 -11.61 -12.88 6.53
N GLN A 56 -12.15 -11.68 6.27
CA GLN A 56 -13.29 -11.14 7.00
C GLN A 56 -14.58 -11.84 6.56
N ARG A 57 -15.20 -12.60 7.47
CA ARG A 57 -16.46 -13.31 7.22
C ARG A 57 -17.62 -12.34 6.93
N ASP A 58 -17.66 -11.22 7.63
CA ASP A 58 -18.74 -10.23 7.57
C ASP A 58 -18.37 -9.02 6.69
N LEU A 59 -17.84 -9.29 5.49
CA LEU A 59 -17.43 -8.25 4.56
C LEU A 59 -18.62 -7.30 4.23
N PRO A 60 -18.49 -5.97 4.34
CA PRO A 60 -19.60 -5.07 4.00
C PRO A 60 -20.01 -5.17 2.53
N ALA A 61 -21.27 -4.80 2.21
CA ALA A 61 -21.79 -4.90 0.85
C ALA A 61 -20.97 -4.11 -0.18
N ALA A 62 -20.48 -2.93 0.19
CA ALA A 62 -19.61 -2.12 -0.66
C ALA A 62 -18.27 -2.83 -0.94
N ALA A 63 -17.63 -3.40 0.09
CA ALA A 63 -16.37 -4.13 -0.08
C ALA A 63 -16.56 -5.41 -0.92
N ARG A 64 -17.67 -6.14 -0.76
CA ARG A 64 -18.04 -7.26 -1.64
C ARG A 64 -18.20 -6.84 -3.11
N ALA A 65 -18.84 -5.69 -3.35
CA ALA A 65 -19.00 -5.17 -4.71
C ALA A 65 -17.63 -4.81 -5.33
N THR A 66 -16.74 -4.19 -4.55
CA THR A 66 -15.37 -3.90 -4.99
C THR A 66 -14.57 -5.19 -5.25
N GLN A 67 -14.70 -6.20 -4.39
CA GLN A 67 -14.08 -7.51 -4.58
C GLN A 67 -14.48 -8.14 -5.92
N ALA A 68 -15.78 -8.15 -6.24
CA ALA A 68 -16.28 -8.66 -7.51
C ALA A 68 -15.76 -7.85 -8.71
N ALA A 69 -15.66 -6.53 -8.57
CA ALA A 69 -15.09 -5.67 -9.60
C ALA A 69 -13.59 -5.94 -9.82
N LEU A 70 -12.82 -6.17 -8.75
CA LEU A 70 -11.41 -6.56 -8.84
C LEU A 70 -11.25 -7.88 -9.57
N VAL A 71 -12.04 -8.91 -9.23
CA VAL A 71 -12.05 -10.19 -9.96
C VAL A 71 -12.26 -9.97 -11.46
N HIS A 72 -13.20 -9.08 -11.84
CA HIS A 72 -13.43 -8.75 -13.24
C HIS A 72 -12.23 -8.08 -13.93
N VAL A 73 -11.46 -7.25 -13.18
CA VAL A 73 -10.19 -6.69 -13.66
C VAL A 73 -9.12 -7.76 -13.84
N GLY A 74 -9.06 -8.75 -12.95
CA GLY A 74 -8.08 -9.84 -12.99
C GLY A 74 -8.36 -10.93 -14.04
N LEU A 75 -9.61 -11.10 -14.49
CA LEU A 75 -9.99 -12.14 -15.46
C LEU A 75 -9.15 -12.10 -16.76
N PRO A 76 -9.02 -10.96 -17.46
CA PRO A 76 -8.18 -10.87 -18.66
C PRO A 76 -6.68 -11.07 -18.40
N GLN A 77 -6.24 -10.95 -17.14
CA GLN A 77 -4.84 -11.13 -16.72
C GLN A 77 -4.51 -12.61 -16.41
N GLY A 78 -5.52 -13.49 -16.37
CA GLY A 78 -5.37 -14.88 -15.95
C GLY A 78 -5.50 -15.10 -14.44
N CYS A 79 -5.87 -14.06 -13.67
CA CYS A 79 -5.98 -14.09 -12.20
C CYS A 79 -7.42 -14.35 -11.70
N GLY A 80 -8.40 -14.43 -12.60
CA GLY A 80 -9.81 -14.31 -12.23
C GLY A 80 -10.42 -15.46 -11.43
N ASP A 81 -9.95 -16.70 -11.59
CA ASP A 81 -10.50 -17.84 -10.83
C ASP A 81 -9.92 -17.92 -9.42
N SER A 82 -8.70 -17.43 -9.23
CA SER A 82 -8.00 -17.46 -7.95
C SER A 82 -8.23 -16.17 -7.15
N GLY A 83 -8.43 -15.04 -7.83
CA GLY A 83 -8.55 -13.73 -7.20
C GLY A 83 -7.24 -13.19 -6.61
N PHE A 84 -6.11 -13.87 -6.83
CA PHE A 84 -4.81 -13.48 -6.28
C PHE A 84 -4.00 -12.60 -7.25
N GLY A 85 -3.22 -11.67 -6.71
CA GLY A 85 -2.20 -10.92 -7.45
C GLY A 85 -2.76 -10.14 -8.64
N ILE A 86 -3.93 -9.53 -8.48
CA ILE A 86 -4.55 -8.75 -9.55
C ILE A 86 -3.76 -7.46 -9.73
N GLU A 87 -3.27 -7.23 -10.94
CA GLU A 87 -2.49 -6.05 -11.26
C GLU A 87 -3.41 -4.85 -11.51
N LEU A 88 -3.15 -3.76 -10.80
CA LEU A 88 -3.81 -2.48 -10.94
C LEU A 88 -2.80 -1.42 -11.40
N ASP A 89 -3.03 -0.87 -12.59
CA ASP A 89 -2.37 0.35 -13.07
C ASP A 89 -2.87 1.58 -12.30
N VAL A 90 -2.03 2.13 -11.43
CA VAL A 90 -2.36 3.24 -10.52
C VAL A 90 -2.50 4.58 -11.26
N ARG A 91 -2.11 4.66 -12.54
CA ARG A 91 -2.38 5.82 -13.40
C ARG A 91 -3.84 5.88 -13.84
N GLN A 92 -4.60 4.80 -13.68
CA GLN A 92 -6.02 4.74 -14.02
C GLN A 92 -6.88 5.10 -12.80
N PRO A 93 -7.65 6.21 -12.80
CA PRO A 93 -8.42 6.63 -11.63
C PRO A 93 -9.40 5.56 -11.10
N LYS A 94 -9.95 4.74 -12.00
CA LYS A 94 -10.80 3.60 -11.62
C LYS A 94 -10.06 2.56 -10.77
N HIS A 95 -8.79 2.26 -11.08
CA HIS A 95 -8.00 1.29 -10.35
C HIS A 95 -7.58 1.84 -8.99
N VAL A 96 -7.22 3.13 -8.92
CA VAL A 96 -6.99 3.81 -7.63
C VAL A 96 -8.22 3.73 -6.74
N SER A 97 -9.41 3.92 -7.31
CA SER A 97 -10.67 3.83 -6.58
C SER A 97 -10.92 2.42 -6.03
N LEU A 98 -10.67 1.38 -6.84
CA LEU A 98 -10.78 -0.02 -6.40
C LEU A 98 -9.77 -0.36 -5.30
N LEU A 99 -8.50 0.03 -5.50
CA LEU A 99 -7.44 -0.15 -4.52
C LEU A 99 -7.82 0.47 -3.18
N ARG A 100 -8.20 1.76 -3.17
CA ARG A 100 -8.62 2.45 -1.95
C ARG A 100 -9.82 1.79 -1.28
N ALA A 101 -10.80 1.33 -2.06
CA ALA A 101 -12.01 0.74 -1.51
C ALA A 101 -11.81 -0.69 -0.96
N PHE A 102 -10.73 -1.39 -1.33
CA PHE A 102 -10.51 -2.78 -0.93
C PHE A 102 -9.21 -3.06 -0.18
N ALA A 103 -8.24 -2.15 -0.17
CA ALA A 103 -6.90 -2.41 0.38
C ALA A 103 -6.92 -2.90 1.84
N SER A 104 -7.78 -2.30 2.68
CA SER A 104 -7.94 -2.73 4.07
C SER A 104 -8.70 -4.04 4.22
N TRP A 105 -9.34 -4.56 3.17
CA TRP A 105 -10.09 -5.80 3.19
C TRP A 105 -9.31 -6.96 2.56
N SER A 106 -8.32 -6.66 1.74
CA SER A 106 -7.50 -7.65 1.06
C SER A 106 -6.56 -8.39 2.02
N ILE A 107 -6.37 -9.68 1.80
CA ILE A 107 -5.34 -10.46 2.50
C ILE A 107 -3.91 -10.08 2.07
N GLY A 108 -3.74 -9.42 0.93
CA GLY A 108 -2.44 -9.03 0.38
C GLY A 108 -2.54 -7.87 -0.60
N VAL A 109 -1.83 -6.78 -0.30
CA VAL A 109 -1.64 -5.64 -1.20
C VAL A 109 -0.17 -5.30 -1.27
N GLU A 110 0.41 -5.28 -2.46
CA GLU A 110 1.79 -4.86 -2.72
C GLU A 110 1.80 -3.64 -3.64
N LEU A 111 2.55 -2.60 -3.28
CA LEU A 111 2.68 -1.38 -4.06
C LEU A 111 4.11 -1.23 -4.58
N TYR A 112 4.24 -0.83 -5.85
CA TYR A 112 5.52 -0.73 -6.54
C TYR A 112 5.69 0.62 -7.26
N ASP A 113 6.90 1.17 -7.23
CA ASP A 113 7.27 2.36 -8.00
C ASP A 113 7.57 2.01 -9.47
N ALA A 114 7.87 3.02 -10.29
CA ALA A 114 8.22 2.88 -11.71
C ALA A 114 9.42 1.95 -11.98
N SER A 115 10.28 1.74 -10.98
CA SER A 115 11.45 0.85 -11.06
C SER A 115 11.17 -0.53 -10.45
N MET A 116 9.90 -0.86 -10.20
CA MET A 116 9.46 -2.09 -9.53
C MET A 116 10.09 -2.26 -8.13
N ARG A 117 10.45 -1.16 -7.47
CA ARG A 117 10.88 -1.22 -6.07
C ARG A 117 9.66 -1.22 -5.17
N TRP A 118 9.66 -2.11 -4.20
CA TRP A 118 8.58 -2.24 -3.23
C TRP A 118 8.44 -0.97 -2.37
N VAL A 119 7.20 -0.48 -2.31
CA VAL A 119 6.80 0.78 -1.65
C VAL A 119 6.03 0.51 -0.37
N ALA A 120 5.00 -0.34 -0.41
CA ALA A 120 4.21 -0.70 0.75
C ALA A 120 3.58 -2.08 0.59
N TYR A 121 3.31 -2.72 1.72
CA TYR A 121 2.67 -4.02 1.83
C TYR A 121 1.62 -3.97 2.92
N PHE A 122 0.40 -4.35 2.60
CA PHE A 122 -0.69 -4.53 3.56
C PHE A 122 -1.09 -6.01 3.55
N SER A 123 -1.13 -6.64 4.72
CA SER A 123 -1.50 -8.05 4.85
C SER A 123 -2.64 -8.24 5.83
N ASP A 124 -3.20 -9.45 5.82
CA ASP A 124 -4.09 -9.94 6.86
C ASP A 124 -5.28 -8.99 7.07
N THR A 125 -5.86 -8.53 5.95
CA THR A 125 -6.98 -7.57 5.92
C THR A 125 -6.60 -6.24 6.55
N GLY A 126 -5.42 -5.72 6.19
CA GLY A 126 -4.90 -4.44 6.68
C GLY A 126 -4.57 -4.42 8.17
N SER A 127 -4.47 -5.58 8.82
CA SER A 127 -4.09 -5.63 10.24
C SER A 127 -2.59 -5.43 10.44
N SER A 128 -1.78 -5.72 9.41
CA SER A 128 -0.35 -5.48 9.38
C SER A 128 0.02 -4.66 8.14
N LEU A 129 0.84 -3.64 8.35
CA LEU A 129 1.31 -2.74 7.30
C LEU A 129 2.82 -2.56 7.41
N SER A 130 3.52 -2.66 6.29
CA SER A 130 4.90 -2.22 6.16
C SER A 130 5.04 -1.30 4.97
N PHE A 131 5.96 -0.34 5.05
CA PHE A 131 6.16 0.64 4.00
C PHE A 131 7.59 1.19 4.00
N ASN A 132 8.16 1.32 2.82
CA ASN A 132 9.43 1.96 2.55
C ASN A 132 9.17 3.40 2.15
N VAL A 133 9.57 4.36 2.96
CA VAL A 133 9.27 5.77 2.76
C VAL A 133 10.50 6.63 2.98
N THR A 134 10.53 7.79 2.34
CA THR A 134 11.53 8.84 2.62
C THR A 134 11.22 9.50 3.96
N ASP A 135 12.15 10.30 4.50
CA ASP A 135 11.91 11.01 5.77
C ASP A 135 10.71 11.97 5.69
N ALA A 136 10.51 12.62 4.54
CA ALA A 136 9.37 13.51 4.30
C ALA A 136 8.05 12.75 4.27
N GLU A 137 8.01 11.62 3.55
CA GLU A 137 6.85 10.72 3.52
C GLU A 137 6.57 10.13 4.91
N ALA A 138 7.61 9.71 5.65
CA ALA A 138 7.48 9.20 7.01
C ALA A 138 6.83 10.24 7.93
N ALA A 139 7.24 11.51 7.85
CA ALA A 139 6.61 12.59 8.60
C ALA A 139 5.13 12.78 8.23
N ALA A 140 4.80 12.69 6.93
CA ALA A 140 3.42 12.79 6.45
C ALA A 140 2.55 11.61 6.92
N VAL A 141 3.04 10.38 6.80
CA VAL A 141 2.33 9.18 7.29
C VAL A 141 2.08 9.30 8.78
N ARG A 142 3.09 9.70 9.57
CA ARG A 142 2.95 9.89 11.02
C ARG A 142 1.87 10.91 11.37
N ALA A 143 1.79 12.00 10.62
CA ALA A 143 0.75 13.02 10.82
C ALA A 143 -0.66 12.47 10.51
N SER A 144 -0.79 11.64 9.47
CA SER A 144 -2.07 11.04 9.04
C SER A 144 -2.53 9.86 9.90
N LEU A 145 -1.61 9.14 10.54
CA LEU A 145 -1.91 7.98 11.40
C LEU A 145 -2.60 8.34 12.73
N GLY A 146 -2.67 9.64 13.06
CA GLY A 146 -3.36 10.12 14.26
C GLY A 146 -2.73 9.60 15.55
N ARG A 147 -3.42 8.68 16.24
CA ARG A 147 -2.96 8.09 17.52
C ARG A 147 -2.12 6.83 17.33
N LEU A 148 -2.06 6.28 16.11
CA LEU A 148 -1.28 5.09 15.84
C LEU A 148 0.22 5.46 15.76
N SER A 149 1.04 4.70 16.48
CA SER A 149 2.49 4.81 16.41
C SER A 149 3.03 3.98 15.25
N MET A 150 4.01 4.51 14.54
CA MET A 150 4.83 3.75 13.60
C MET A 150 6.28 3.70 14.10
N ILE A 151 6.94 2.57 13.86
CA ILE A 151 8.33 2.34 14.26
C ILE A 151 9.15 1.81 13.08
N PRO A 152 10.47 2.02 13.06
CA PRO A 152 11.34 1.35 12.10
C PRO A 152 11.28 -0.17 12.26
N ILE A 153 11.30 -0.92 11.16
CA ILE A 153 11.26 -2.39 11.22
C ILE A 153 12.50 -2.98 11.91
N SER A 154 13.65 -2.28 11.85
CA SER A 154 14.85 -2.66 12.60
C SER A 154 14.61 -2.70 14.11
N GLU A 155 13.81 -1.78 14.64
CA GLU A 155 13.44 -1.72 16.05
C GLU A 155 12.49 -2.87 16.42
N LEU A 156 11.48 -3.14 15.60
CA LEU A 156 10.58 -4.28 15.80
C LEU A 156 11.35 -5.61 15.85
N LYS A 157 12.31 -5.80 14.94
CA LYS A 157 13.18 -6.99 14.89
C LYS A 157 14.05 -7.11 16.14
N ALA A 158 14.51 -6.00 16.71
CA ALA A 158 15.28 -6.01 17.95
C ALA A 158 14.44 -6.42 19.17
N ARG A 159 13.16 -6.01 19.23
CA ARG A 159 12.23 -6.37 20.33
C ARG A 159 11.85 -7.86 20.35
N ARG A 160 11.93 -8.55 19.21
CA ARG A 160 11.56 -9.97 19.05
C ARG A 160 12.72 -10.95 19.26
N ARG A 161 13.93 -10.46 19.53
CA ARG A 161 15.12 -11.27 19.84
C ARG A 161 15.29 -11.40 21.34
#